data_AF-A0ABD0QT90-F1
#
_entry.id   AF-A0ABD0QT90-F1
#
_cell.length_a   1.000
_cell.length_b   1.000
_cell.length_c   1.000
_cell.angle_alpha   90.00
_cell.angle_beta   90.00
_cell.angle_gamma   90.00
#
_symmetry.space_group_name_H-M   'P 1'
#
loop_
_entity.id
_entity.type
_entity.pdbx_description
1 polymer ?
#
loop_
_entity_poly.entity_id
_entity_poly.type
_entity_poly.pdbx_seq_one_letter_code
_entity_poly.pdbx_strand_id
1 'polypeptide(L)' 'FAHIQVTFVKPYFDEKELAERKTDFEKCHNIQRFVFETPFTLTGKKQGGVEEQCKRRTILTSKYADSRRSGIAPSEI' A
#
# COMPACT_ATOMS: atom_id res chain seq x y z
N PHE A 1 22.54 2.26 -20.91
CA PHE A 1 21.50 1.28 -20.54
C PHE A 1 20.52 1.95 -19.58
N ALA A 2 19.23 1.62 -19.66
CA ALA A 2 18.19 2.14 -18.76
C ALA A 2 17.41 0.97 -18.16
N HIS A 3 17.19 0.99 -16.85
CA HIS A 3 16.44 -0.03 -16.12
C HIS A 3 15.24 0.62 -15.43
N ILE A 4 14.08 -0.02 -15.52
CA ILE A 4 12.84 0.42 -14.89
C ILE A 4 12.38 -0.67 -13.93
N GLN A 5 12.09 -0.31 -12.69
CA GLN A 5 11.47 -1.21 -11.72
C GLN A 5 10.01 -0.82 -11.54
N VAL A 6 9.12 -1.80 -11.64
CA VAL A 6 7.70 -1.65 -11.37
C VAL A 6 7.36 -2.52 -10.18
N THR A 7 6.65 -1.97 -9.20
CA THR A 7 6.22 -2.70 -8.00
C THR A 7 4.82 -2.26 -7.64
N PHE A 8 3.94 -3.23 -7.43
CA PHE A 8 2.59 -2.97 -6.98
C PHE A 8 2.59 -2.51 -5.52
N VAL A 9 1.81 -1.48 -5.21
CA VAL A 9 1.64 -0.92 -3.87
C VAL A 9 0.15 -0.79 -3.54
N LYS A 10 -0.19 -0.86 -2.25
CA LYS A 10 -1.55 -0.60 -1.74
C LYS A 10 -1.57 0.67 -0.90
N PRO A 11 -2.70 1.38 -0.76
CA PRO A 11 -2.84 2.43 0.26
C PRO A 11 -2.43 1.93 1.65
N TYR A 12 -1.74 2.79 2.39
CA TYR A 12 -1.38 2.54 3.78
C TYR A 12 -2.13 3.49 4.70
N PHE A 13 -2.82 2.91 5.68
CA PHE A 13 -3.51 3.62 6.74
C PHE A 13 -3.03 3.06 8.08
N ASP A 14 -2.81 3.93 9.06
CA ASP A 14 -2.61 3.49 10.44
C ASP A 14 -3.94 3.16 11.12
N GLU A 15 -3.89 2.66 12.35
CA GLU A 15 -5.09 2.22 13.09
C GLU A 15 -6.10 3.34 13.28
N LYS A 16 -5.64 4.58 13.48
CA LYS A 16 -6.50 5.75 13.61
C LYS A 16 -7.18 6.07 12.28
N GLU A 17 -6.42 6.15 11.20
CA GLU A 17 -6.97 6.42 9.87
C GLU A 17 -7.93 5.32 9.39
N LEU A 18 -7.68 4.06 9.74
CA LEU A 18 -8.60 2.95 9.44
C LEU A 18 -9.92 3.07 10.19
N ALA A 19 -9.91 3.62 11.40
CA ALA A 19 -11.12 3.88 12.17
C ALA A 19 -11.94 5.05 11.59
N GLU A 20 -11.25 6.07 11.05
CA GLU A 20 -11.85 7.26 10.44
C GLU A 20 -12.37 7.00 9.02
N ARG A 21 -11.61 6.29 8.18
CA ARG A 21 -11.91 6.02 6.77
C ARG A 21 -12.68 4.71 6.62
N LYS A 22 -14.01 4.79 6.65
CA LYS A 22 -14.89 3.61 6.67
C LYS A 22 -15.26 3.15 5.26
N THR A 23 -15.49 4.09 4.37
CA THR A 23 -15.98 3.85 3.01
C THR A 23 -14.84 3.56 2.03
N ASP A 24 -15.16 2.86 0.94
CA ASP A 24 -14.20 2.65 -0.15
C ASP A 24 -13.75 3.97 -0.78
N PHE A 25 -14.65 4.96 -0.82
CA PHE A 25 -14.32 6.31 -1.29
C PHE A 25 -13.23 6.96 -0.44
N GLU A 26 -13.38 6.98 0.88
CA GLU A 26 -12.40 7.54 1.80
C GLU A 26 -11.08 6.77 1.76
N LYS A 27 -11.12 5.46 1.50
CA LYS A 27 -9.92 4.63 1.31
C LYS A 27 -9.26 4.79 -0.06
N CYS A 28 -9.92 5.45 -1.01
CA CYS A 28 -9.42 5.67 -2.38
C CYS A 28 -9.09 7.15 -2.67
N HIS A 29 -9.44 8.08 -1.78
CA HIS A 29 -9.27 9.52 -1.99
C HIS A 29 -8.28 10.14 -0.99
N ASN A 30 -7.51 11.14 -1.46
CA ASN A 30 -6.54 11.89 -0.65
C ASN A 30 -5.55 10.98 0.10
N ILE A 31 -4.89 10.08 -0.64
CA ILE A 31 -3.95 9.09 -0.08
C ILE A 31 -2.52 9.54 -0.36
N GLN A 32 -1.70 9.61 0.68
CA GLN A 32 -0.29 9.97 0.52
C GLN A 32 0.66 8.81 0.80
N ARG A 33 0.19 7.79 1.54
CA ARG A 33 1.02 6.66 1.98
C ARG A 33 0.64 5.39 1.26
N PHE A 34 1.65 4.66 0.80
CA PHE A 34 1.51 3.40 0.10
C PHE A 34 2.44 2.35 0.71
N VAL A 35 2.02 1.09 0.74
CA VAL A 35 2.81 -0.01 1.30
C VAL A 35 2.96 -1.13 0.28
N PHE A 36 4.14 -1.73 0.26
CA PHE A 36 4.39 -3.04 -0.34
C PHE A 36 5.22 -3.90 0.60
N GLU A 37 5.21 -5.20 0.35
CA GLU A 37 5.85 -6.20 1.19
C GLU A 37 6.85 -7.00 0.36
N THR A 38 8.06 -7.19 0.88
CA THR A 38 9.11 -8.01 0.24
C THR A 38 9.46 -9.19 1.15
N PRO A 39 9.34 -10.44 0.67
CA PRO A 39 9.75 -11.61 1.45
C PRO A 39 11.29 -11.69 1.51
N PHE A 40 11.82 -12.10 2.65
CA PHE A 40 13.24 -12.35 2.84
C PHE A 40 13.46 -13.41 3.94
N THR A 41 14.62 -14.04 3.98
CA THR A 41 15.08 -14.88 5.09
C THR A 41 16.29 -14.23 5.76
N LEU A 42 16.61 -14.63 6.99
CA LEU A 42 17.82 -14.15 7.68
C LEU A 42 19.12 -14.56 6.96
N THR A 43 19.05 -15.60 6.13
CA THR A 43 20.14 -16.08 5.27
C THR A 43 20.23 -15.33 3.93
N GLY A 44 19.35 -14.36 3.67
CA GLY A 44 19.39 -13.49 2.49
C GLY A 44 18.63 -14.01 1.26
N LYS A 45 17.97 -15.17 1.34
CA LYS A 45 17.08 -15.67 0.28
C LYS A 45 15.77 -14.90 0.30
N LYS A 46 15.06 -14.86 -0.83
CA LYS A 46 13.72 -14.27 -0.90
C LYS A 46 12.67 -15.16 -0.26
N GLN A 47 12.77 -16.47 -0.47
CA GLN A 47 11.80 -17.48 -0.01
C GLN A 47 12.51 -18.54 0.82
N GLY A 48 11.82 -19.02 1.86
CA GLY A 48 12.27 -20.07 2.76
C GLY A 48 11.11 -20.81 3.42
N GLY A 49 11.43 -21.72 4.34
CA GLY A 49 10.46 -22.36 5.23
C GLY A 49 9.70 -21.34 6.10
N VAL A 50 8.53 -21.71 6.61
CA VAL A 50 7.66 -20.80 7.40
C VAL A 50 8.40 -20.28 8.64
N GLU A 51 9.24 -21.11 9.25
CA GLU A 51 10.06 -20.80 10.41
C GLU A 51 11.16 -19.76 10.16
N GLU A 52 11.61 -19.63 8.92
CA GLU A 52 12.69 -18.70 8.53
C GLU A 52 12.19 -17.51 7.68
N GLN A 53 10.94 -17.58 7.20
CA GLN A 53 10.36 -16.59 6.31
C GLN A 53 10.01 -15.30 7.06
N CYS A 54 10.70 -14.22 6.70
CA CYS A 54 10.43 -12.87 7.15
C CYS A 54 9.74 -12.04 6.07
N LYS A 55 9.15 -10.91 6.49
CA LYS A 55 8.47 -9.97 5.60
C LYS A 55 8.87 -8.54 5.92
N ARG A 56 9.44 -7.82 4.94
CA ARG A 56 9.78 -6.40 5.05
C ARG A 56 8.63 -5.57 4.50
N ARG A 57 7.97 -4.79 5.35
CA ARG A 57 6.99 -3.78 4.96
C ARG A 57 7.70 -2.47 4.65
N THR A 58 7.51 -1.93 3.46
CA THR A 58 8.05 -0.63 3.05
C THR A 58 6.91 0.34 2.82
N ILE A 59 6.90 1.44 3.57
CA ILE A 59 5.91 2.52 3.43
C ILE A 59 6.56 3.65 2.64
N LEU A 60 5.92 4.02 1.52
CA LEU A 60 6.30 5.13 0.66
C LEU A 60 5.33 6.28 0.92
N THR A 61 5.86 7.49 1.06
CA THR A 61 5.07 8.72 1.19
C THR A 61 5.29 9.58 -0.05
N SER A 62 4.22 9.86 -0.78
CA SER A 62 4.24 10.81 -1.90
C SER A 62 4.28 12.24 -1.40
N LYS A 63 4.89 13.14 -2.19
CA LYS A 63 4.88 14.59 -1.89
C LYS A 63 3.47 15.21 -1.99
N TYR A 64 2.62 14.64 -2.83
CA TYR A 64 1.25 15.10 -3.05
C TYR A 64 0.28 13.92 -2.93
N ALA A 65 -0.93 14.21 -2.47
CA ALA A 65 -1.95 13.20 -2.31
C ALA A 65 -2.44 12.67 -3.67
N ASP A 66 -2.52 11.35 -3.78
CA ASP A 66 -3.24 10.69 -4.86
C ASP A 66 -4.73 10.94 -4.67
N SER A 67 -5.29 11.66 -5.62
CA SER A 67 -6.72 11.87 -5.77
C SER A 67 -7.15 11.18 -7.04
N ARG A 68 -7.21 9.84 -7.00
CA ARG A 68 -7.94 9.12 -8.05
C ARG A 68 -9.36 9.68 -8.05
N ARG A 69 -9.82 10.15 -9.20
CA ARG A 69 -11.24 10.49 -9.39
C ARG A 69 -12.01 9.19 -9.19
N SER A 70 -12.53 8.97 -7.99
CA SER A 70 -13.61 8.01 -7.78
C SER A 70 -14.77 8.50 -8.63
N GLY A 71 -15.26 7.65 -9.53
CA GLY A 71 -16.56 7.85 -10.14
C GLY A 71 -17.59 8.07 -9.04
N ILE A 72 -18.54 8.95 -9.31
CA ILE A 72 -19.66 9.35 -8.44
C ILE A 72 -20.21 8.11 -7.71
N ALA A 73 -20.25 8.15 -6.37
CA ALA A 73 -20.86 7.09 -5.58
C ALA A 73 -22.38 7.03 -5.91
N PRO A 74 -22.93 5.90 -6.38
CA PRO A 74 -24.36 5.77 -6.59
C PRO A 74 -25.03 5.46 -5.25
N SER A 75 -25.29 6.49 -4.45
CA SER A 75 -26.16 6.38 -3.28
C SER A 75 -27.06 7.60 -3.04
N GLU A 76 -27.21 8.48 -4.03
CA GLU A 76 -28.12 9.63 -3.98
C GLU A 76 -28.91 9.81 -5.30
N ILE A 77 -29.52 8.72 -5.80
CA ILE A 77 -30.63 8.76 -6.78
C ILE A 77 -31.72 7.82 -6.30
#